data_AF-A0A7S4E0K3-F1
#
_entry.id   AF-A0A7S4E0K3-F1
#
_cell.length_a   1.000
_cell.length_b   1.000
_cell.length_c   1.000
_cell.angle_alpha   90.00
_cell.angle_beta   90.00
_cell.angle_gamma   90.00
#
_symmetry.space_group_name_H-M   'P 1'
#
loop_
_entity.id
_entity.type
_entity.pdbx_description
1 polymer ?
#
loop_
_entity_poly.entity_id
_entity_poly.type
_entity_poly.pdbx_seq_one_letter_code
_entity_poly.pdbx_strand_id
1 'polypeptide(L)'
;CKIGTGYTYQELRELRERLSDNLVPAEGSRLPRYILAGTRLEQDDKPDVWVRDPMSSVVLQVKCYELPECRWDKFRAKFTARFPRCTKIRYDKPPSQAMSWDDLYDLVMNSRLNRSRLGDAISAHLNEEEGEQRNRRRGKR
;
A
#
# COMPACT_ATOMS: atom_id res chain seq x y z
N CYS A 1 -5.35 3.17 -1.47
CA CYS A 1 -5.73 1.74 -1.36
C CYS A 1 -6.80 1.58 -0.27
N LYS A 2 -7.51 0.45 -0.22
CA LYS A 2 -8.47 0.11 0.84
C LYS A 2 -7.88 -0.95 1.77
N ILE A 3 -8.19 -0.87 3.06
CA ILE A 3 -7.69 -1.79 4.09
C ILE A 3 -8.89 -2.21 4.94
N GLY A 4 -9.08 -3.51 5.14
CA GLY A 4 -10.18 -4.06 5.93
C GLY A 4 -9.78 -5.23 6.83
N THR A 5 -8.48 -5.43 7.03
CA THR A 5 -7.92 -6.57 7.80
C THR A 5 -6.74 -6.12 8.65
N GLY A 6 -6.39 -6.91 9.67
CA GLY A 6 -5.17 -6.73 10.46
C GLY A 6 -5.32 -5.94 11.76
N TYR A 7 -6.56 -5.81 12.25
CA TYR A 7 -6.87 -5.26 13.58
C TYR A 7 -7.82 -6.21 14.31
N THR A 8 -7.81 -6.16 15.62
CA THR A 8 -8.75 -6.87 16.49
C THR A 8 -10.09 -6.13 16.58
N TYR A 9 -11.12 -6.81 17.07
CA TYR A 9 -12.41 -6.18 17.32
C TYR A 9 -12.34 -5.03 18.34
N GLN A 10 -11.49 -5.18 19.37
CA GLN A 10 -11.29 -4.16 20.39
C GLN A 10 -10.64 -2.90 19.81
N GLU A 11 -9.58 -3.07 19.02
CA GLU A 11 -8.92 -1.96 18.33
C GLU A 11 -9.86 -1.24 17.36
N LEU A 12 -10.70 -1.99 16.64
CA LEU A 12 -11.71 -1.41 15.74
C LEU A 12 -12.74 -0.58 16.51
N ARG A 13 -13.20 -1.08 17.66
CA ARG A 13 -14.16 -0.38 18.52
C ARG A 13 -13.58 0.93 19.03
N GLU A 14 -12.36 0.89 19.56
CA GLU A 14 -11.66 2.09 20.06
C GLU A 14 -11.44 3.11 18.93
N LEU A 15 -11.02 2.65 17.76
CA LEU A 15 -10.83 3.52 16.59
C LEU A 15 -12.14 4.22 16.20
N ARG A 16 -13.26 3.48 16.22
CA ARG A 16 -14.58 4.02 15.90
C ARG A 16 -15.04 5.05 16.93
N GLU A 17 -14.83 4.79 18.22
CA GLU A 17 -15.17 5.73 19.30
C GLU A 17 -14.34 7.01 19.21
N ARG A 18 -13.05 6.93 18.86
CA ARG A 18 -12.20 8.12 18.67
C ARG A 18 -12.56 8.96 17.44
N LEU A 19 -13.05 8.31 16.38
CA LEU A 19 -13.35 8.99 15.12
C LEU A 19 -14.81 9.47 15.03
N SER A 20 -15.73 8.97 15.88
CA SER A 20 -17.18 9.17 15.74
C SER A 20 -17.59 10.62 15.52
N ASP A 21 -16.98 11.54 16.28
CA ASP A 21 -17.35 12.96 16.30
C ASP A 21 -16.87 13.71 15.06
N ASN A 22 -15.87 13.15 14.37
CA ASN A 22 -15.23 13.72 13.20
C ASN A 22 -15.69 13.07 11.89
N LEU A 23 -16.56 12.06 11.94
CA LEU A 23 -17.11 11.43 10.73
C LEU A 23 -18.30 12.23 10.20
N VAL A 24 -18.31 12.47 8.90
CA VAL A 24 -19.40 13.14 8.18
C VAL A 24 -19.91 12.22 7.07
N PRO A 25 -21.24 12.14 6.84
CA PRO A 25 -21.78 11.36 5.73
C PRO A 25 -21.21 11.80 4.38
N ALA A 26 -21.03 10.86 3.46
CA ALA A 26 -20.73 11.17 2.07
C ALA A 26 -21.95 11.77 1.37
N GLU A 27 -22.18 13.07 1.55
CA GLU A 27 -23.26 13.81 0.91
C GLU A 27 -23.08 13.85 -0.62
N GLY A 28 -23.84 13.02 -1.33
CA GLY A 28 -23.93 13.04 -2.80
C GLY A 28 -22.59 12.83 -3.51
N SER A 29 -22.39 13.54 -4.64
CA SER A 29 -21.20 13.46 -5.50
C SER A 29 -20.08 14.42 -5.06
N ARG A 30 -20.27 15.17 -3.97
CA ARG A 30 -19.33 16.23 -3.58
C ARG A 30 -18.18 15.66 -2.77
N LEU A 31 -16.99 15.63 -3.38
CA LEU A 31 -15.77 15.22 -2.69
C LEU A 31 -15.35 16.29 -1.65
N PRO A 32 -14.83 15.88 -0.48
CA PRO A 32 -14.22 16.81 0.47
C PRO A 32 -13.05 17.58 -0.15
N ARG A 33 -12.80 18.82 0.29
CA ARG A 33 -11.79 19.72 -0.30
C ARG A 33 -10.36 19.18 -0.26
N TYR A 34 -10.04 18.36 0.75
CA TYR A 34 -8.73 17.76 0.90
C TYR A 34 -8.49 16.58 -0.05
N ILE A 35 -9.55 16.06 -0.69
CA ILE A 35 -9.39 15.11 -1.78
C ILE A 35 -8.97 15.90 -3.02
N LEU A 36 -7.81 15.53 -3.56
CA LEU A 36 -7.22 16.22 -4.71
C LEU A 36 -8.18 16.21 -5.91
N ALA A 37 -8.31 17.38 -6.54
CA ALA A 37 -9.15 17.57 -7.72
C ALA A 37 -8.80 16.56 -8.83
N GLY A 38 -9.82 16.02 -9.50
CA GLY A 38 -9.66 15.01 -10.55
C GLY A 38 -9.60 13.57 -10.06
N THR A 39 -9.74 13.31 -8.76
CA THR A 39 -9.92 11.94 -8.24
C THR A 39 -11.29 11.40 -8.66
N ARG A 40 -11.34 10.30 -9.40
CA ARG A 40 -12.58 9.62 -9.79
C ARG A 40 -12.74 8.36 -8.96
N LEU A 41 -13.61 8.43 -7.96
CA LEU A 41 -13.95 7.26 -7.16
C LEU A 41 -15.00 6.45 -7.93
N GLU A 42 -14.63 5.24 -8.33
CA GLU A 42 -15.59 4.24 -8.77
C GLU A 42 -16.56 3.90 -7.63
N GLN A 43 -17.76 3.40 -7.94
CA GLN A 43 -18.80 3.12 -6.94
C GLN A 43 -18.28 2.26 -5.77
N ASP A 44 -17.49 1.23 -6.08
CA ASP A 44 -16.92 0.32 -5.08
C ASP A 44 -15.85 0.95 -4.18
N ASP A 45 -15.26 2.07 -4.61
CA ASP A 45 -14.19 2.78 -3.90
C ASP A 45 -14.70 4.04 -3.17
N LYS A 46 -15.98 4.36 -3.33
CA LYS A 46 -16.61 5.47 -2.61
C LYS A 46 -16.86 5.07 -1.15
N PRO A 47 -16.39 5.84 -0.17
CA PRO A 47 -16.69 5.58 1.23
C PRO A 47 -18.11 6.06 1.58
N ASP A 48 -18.72 5.40 2.57
CA ASP A 48 -20.01 5.81 3.14
C ASP A 48 -19.90 7.10 3.96
N VAL A 49 -18.75 7.27 4.63
CA VAL A 49 -18.44 8.41 5.50
C VAL A 49 -17.04 8.94 5.22
N TRP A 50 -16.87 10.24 5.37
CA TRP A 50 -15.60 10.95 5.31
C TRP A 50 -15.18 11.42 6.69
N VAL A 51 -13.89 11.65 6.89
CA VAL A 51 -13.40 12.39 8.06
C VAL A 51 -13.49 13.87 7.73
N ARG A 52 -14.09 14.69 8.59
CA ARG A 52 -14.27 16.13 8.37
C ARG A 52 -12.95 16.85 8.05
N ASP A 53 -11.91 16.54 8.81
CA ASP A 53 -10.56 17.06 8.64
C ASP A 53 -9.55 15.89 8.63
N PRO A 54 -8.66 15.76 7.63
CA PRO A 54 -7.58 14.78 7.64
C PRO A 54 -6.70 14.85 8.89
N MET A 55 -6.56 16.05 9.49
CA MET A 55 -5.75 16.25 10.70
C MET A 55 -6.40 15.67 11.95
N SER A 56 -7.72 15.47 11.96
CA SER A 56 -8.43 14.75 13.02
C SER A 56 -8.51 13.24 12.78
N SER A 57 -7.80 12.71 11.78
CA SER A 57 -7.74 11.29 11.48
C SER A 57 -6.65 10.57 12.28
N VAL A 58 -6.46 9.28 12.02
CA VAL A 58 -5.47 8.43 12.69
C VAL A 58 -4.55 7.78 11.65
N VAL A 59 -3.26 7.66 11.97
CA VAL A 59 -2.29 6.99 11.11
C VAL A 59 -2.36 5.48 11.29
N LEU A 60 -2.44 4.74 10.19
CA LEU A 60 -2.36 3.28 10.19
C LEU A 60 -0.98 2.82 9.69
N GLN A 61 -0.36 1.89 10.39
CA GLN A 61 0.81 1.18 9.90
C GLN A 61 0.37 -0.03 9.08
N VAL A 62 0.69 -0.01 7.79
CA VAL A 62 0.22 -1.00 6.82
C VAL A 62 1.38 -1.84 6.30
N LYS A 63 1.18 -3.15 6.24
CA LYS A 63 2.07 -4.08 5.55
C LYS A 63 1.37 -4.66 4.34
N CYS A 64 2.07 -4.76 3.22
CA CYS A 64 1.55 -5.33 1.97
C CYS A 64 2.62 -6.20 1.31
N TYR A 65 2.21 -6.98 0.30
CA TYR A 65 3.13 -7.82 -0.48
C TYR A 65 3.89 -7.01 -1.53
N GLU A 66 3.18 -6.16 -2.27
CA GLU A 66 3.75 -5.29 -3.30
C GLU A 66 2.91 -4.04 -3.52
N LEU A 67 3.51 -3.06 -4.20
CA LEU A 67 2.91 -1.77 -4.56
C LEU A 67 2.82 -1.65 -6.10
N PRO A 68 1.87 -2.33 -6.75
CA PRO A 68 1.73 -2.24 -8.21
C PRO A 68 1.17 -0.87 -8.61
N GLU A 69 1.50 -0.46 -9.83
CA GLU A 69 0.86 0.70 -10.46
C GLU A 69 -0.63 0.42 -10.65
N CYS A 70 -1.45 1.42 -10.37
CA CYS A 70 -2.87 1.40 -10.64
C CYS A 70 -3.21 2.46 -11.69
N ARG A 71 -4.39 2.32 -12.30
CA ARG A 71 -4.92 3.31 -13.23
C ARG A 71 -4.92 4.71 -12.58
N TRP A 72 -4.59 5.73 -13.38
CA TRP A 72 -4.31 7.10 -12.94
C TRP A 72 -5.48 7.78 -12.21
N ASP A 73 -6.71 7.34 -12.48
CA ASP A 73 -7.96 7.88 -11.97
C ASP A 73 -8.43 7.20 -10.67
N LYS A 74 -8.01 5.94 -10.44
CA LYS A 74 -8.46 5.11 -9.30
C LYS A 74 -7.90 5.59 -7.96
N PHE A 75 -6.58 5.70 -7.85
CA PHE A 75 -5.92 6.27 -6.68
C PHE A 75 -4.94 7.33 -7.15
N ARG A 76 -5.01 8.50 -6.52
CA ARG A 76 -4.12 9.62 -6.87
C ARG A 76 -2.64 9.27 -6.69
N ALA A 77 -2.35 8.31 -5.82
CA ALA A 77 -1.01 7.78 -5.60
C ALA A 77 -0.38 7.10 -6.80
N LYS A 78 -1.16 6.73 -7.82
CA LYS A 78 -0.75 5.89 -8.96
C LYS A 78 -0.25 4.50 -8.57
N PHE A 79 -0.18 4.20 -7.27
CA PHE A 79 0.11 2.89 -6.73
C PHE A 79 -1.04 2.44 -5.83
N THR A 80 -1.30 1.14 -5.82
CA THR A 80 -2.14 0.50 -4.81
C THR A 80 -1.31 -0.51 -4.04
N ALA A 81 -1.83 -1.01 -2.91
CA ALA A 81 -1.18 -2.06 -2.14
C ALA A 81 -1.87 -3.40 -2.42
N ARG A 82 -1.08 -4.45 -2.71
CA ARG A 82 -1.59 -5.83 -2.86
C ARG A 82 -1.49 -6.56 -1.53
N PHE A 83 -2.60 -7.17 -1.12
CA PHE A 83 -2.77 -7.81 0.19
C PHE A 83 -2.39 -6.89 1.37
N PRO A 84 -2.94 -5.66 1.43
CA PRO A 84 -2.66 -4.76 2.54
C PRO A 84 -3.34 -5.26 3.81
N ARG A 85 -2.60 -5.23 4.91
CA ARG A 85 -3.09 -5.49 6.26
C ARG A 85 -2.62 -4.39 7.20
N CYS A 86 -3.52 -3.92 8.07
CA CYS A 86 -3.11 -3.14 9.21
C CYS A 86 -2.19 -4.01 10.09
N THR A 87 -1.14 -3.40 10.63
CA THR A 87 -0.26 -4.04 11.60
C THR A 87 -0.31 -3.34 12.94
N LYS A 88 -0.59 -2.03 12.92
CA LYS A 88 -0.74 -1.22 14.14
C LYS A 88 -1.53 0.05 13.82
N ILE A 89 -2.43 0.43 14.73
CA ILE A 89 -3.04 1.76 14.75
C ILE A 89 -2.09 2.69 15.53
N ARG A 90 -1.55 3.72 14.86
CA ARG A 90 -0.47 4.57 15.39
C ARG A 90 -1.03 5.84 16.03
N TYR A 91 -1.62 5.71 17.22
CA TYR A 91 -2.05 6.86 18.02
C TYR A 91 -0.87 7.72 18.51
N ASP A 92 0.35 7.16 18.49
CA ASP A 92 1.60 7.86 18.80
C ASP A 92 2.05 8.84 17.70
N LYS A 93 1.44 8.77 16.51
CA LYS A 93 1.90 9.51 15.33
C LYS A 93 0.78 10.39 14.75
N PRO A 94 0.95 11.72 14.69
CA PRO A 94 -0.07 12.60 14.12
C PRO A 94 -0.16 12.45 12.59
N PRO A 95 -1.33 12.73 11.96
CA PRO A 95 -1.49 12.66 10.51
C PRO A 95 -0.50 13.50 9.69
N SER A 96 -0.02 14.63 10.23
CA SER A 96 1.00 15.46 9.56
C SER A 96 2.35 14.76 9.37
N GLN A 97 2.64 13.70 10.12
CA GLN A 97 3.86 12.92 9.99
C GLN A 97 3.65 11.66 9.14
N ALA A 98 2.46 11.45 8.57
CA ALA A 98 2.19 10.32 7.69
C ALA A 98 3.19 10.27 6.53
N MET A 99 3.34 9.09 5.92
CA MET A 99 4.25 8.88 4.79
C MET A 99 4.00 9.90 3.69
N SER A 100 5.06 10.58 3.24
CA SER A 100 4.97 11.57 2.17
C SER A 100 4.93 10.92 0.78
N TRP A 101 4.68 11.72 -0.24
CA TRP A 101 4.73 11.26 -1.63
C TRP A 101 6.13 10.80 -2.05
N ASP A 102 7.14 11.53 -1.61
CA ASP A 102 8.55 11.22 -1.93
C ASP A 102 8.97 9.92 -1.23
N ASP A 103 8.63 9.75 0.05
CA ASP A 103 8.89 8.51 0.79
C ASP A 103 8.25 7.29 0.11
N LEU A 104 7.01 7.45 -0.38
CA LEU A 104 6.31 6.39 -1.09
C LEU A 104 7.01 6.06 -2.42
N TYR A 105 7.42 7.07 -3.17
CA TYR A 105 8.11 6.88 -4.44
C TYR A 105 9.44 6.16 -4.24
N ASP A 106 10.24 6.62 -3.27
CA ASP A 106 11.51 5.99 -2.90
C ASP A 106 11.32 4.54 -2.46
N LEU A 107 10.29 4.26 -1.65
CA LEU A 107 9.94 2.90 -1.24
C LEU A 107 9.63 2.01 -2.46
N VAL A 108 8.83 2.50 -3.42
CA VAL A 108 8.48 1.73 -4.63
C VAL A 108 9.71 1.48 -5.49
N MET A 109 10.54 2.51 -5.72
CA MET A 109 11.75 2.39 -6.56
C MET A 109 12.75 1.40 -5.94
N ASN A 110 13.03 1.53 -4.65
CA ASN A 110 13.92 0.61 -3.93
C ASN A 110 13.38 -0.82 -3.94
N SER A 111 12.06 -1.00 -3.79
CA SER A 111 11.42 -2.32 -3.87
C SER A 111 11.56 -2.96 -5.25
N ARG A 112 11.49 -2.17 -6.34
CA ARG A 112 11.70 -2.66 -7.72
C ARG A 112 13.15 -3.05 -7.97
N LEU A 113 14.11 -2.20 -7.56
CA LEU A 113 15.54 -2.48 -7.70
C LEU A 113 15.94 -3.76 -6.98
N ASN A 114 15.47 -3.95 -5.74
CA ASN A 114 15.75 -5.16 -4.97
C ASN A 114 15.19 -6.43 -5.61
N ARG A 115 13.99 -6.35 -6.22
CA ARG A 115 13.41 -7.47 -6.97
C ARG A 115 14.22 -7.80 -8.23
N SER A 116 14.69 -6.79 -8.97
CA SER A 116 15.54 -7.00 -10.15
C SER A 116 16.84 -7.71 -9.76
N ARG A 117 17.54 -7.20 -8.74
CA ARG A 117 18.79 -7.80 -8.24
C ARG A 117 18.61 -9.26 -7.81
N LEU A 118 17.49 -9.57 -7.16
CA LEU A 118 17.18 -10.94 -6.79
C LEU A 118 16.92 -11.82 -8.02
N GLY A 119 16.22 -11.32 -9.03
CA GLY A 119 16.00 -12.01 -10.29
C GLY A 119 17.31 -12.30 -11.04
N ASP A 120 18.20 -11.31 -11.09
CA ASP A 120 19.52 -11.44 -11.71
C ASP A 120 20.38 -12.49 -10.99
N ALA A 121 20.38 -12.49 -9.65
CA ALA A 121 21.09 -13.47 -8.85
C ALA A 121 20.56 -14.91 -9.02
N ILE A 122 19.23 -15.07 -9.09
CA ILE A 122 18.61 -16.37 -9.37
C ILE A 122 18.98 -16.86 -10.76
N SER A 123 18.94 -15.99 -11.78
CA SER A 123 19.32 -16.36 -13.14
C SER A 123 20.78 -16.76 -13.26
N ALA A 124 21.69 -16.06 -12.56
CA ALA A 124 23.10 -16.40 -12.51
C ALA A 124 23.32 -17.82 -11.93
N HIS A 125 22.66 -18.13 -10.82
CA HIS A 125 22.77 -19.45 -10.17
C HIS A 125 22.26 -20.59 -11.07
N LEU A 126 21.12 -20.40 -11.74
CA LEU A 126 20.59 -21.40 -12.68
C LEU A 126 21.53 -21.65 -13.87
N ASN A 127 22.16 -20.60 -14.39
CA ASN A 127 23.13 -20.72 -15.47
C ASN A 127 24.40 -21.47 -15.04
N GLU A 128 24.86 -21.29 -13.80
CA GLU A 128 25.98 -22.04 -13.22
C GLU A 128 25.65 -23.54 -13.10
N GLU A 129 24.47 -23.90 -12.58
CA GLU A 129 24.04 -25.29 -12.47
C GLU A 129 23.92 -26.00 -13.84
N GLU A 130 23.38 -25.31 -14.85
CA GLU A 130 23.31 -25.84 -16.23
C GLU A 130 24.70 -26.06 -16.83
N GLY A 131 25.64 -25.14 -16.56
CA GLY A 131 27.04 -25.25 -16.98
C GLY A 131 27.73 -26.47 -16.36
N GLU A 132 27.56 -26.70 -15.06
CA GLU A 132 28.11 -27.84 -14.35
C GLU A 132 27.53 -29.18 -14.86
N GLN A 133 26.21 -29.25 -15.08
CA GLN A 133 25.57 -30.46 -15.60
C GLN A 133 26.05 -30.79 -17.03
N ARG A 134 26.27 -29.78 -17.88
CA ARG A 134 26.83 -29.97 -19.24
C ARG A 134 28.27 -30.50 -19.19
N ASN A 135 29.11 -29.99 -18.29
CA ASN A 135 30.49 -30.46 -18.14
C ASN A 135 30.57 -31.90 -17.61
N ARG A 136 29.73 -32.27 -16.64
CA ARG A 136 29.66 -33.66 -16.14
C ARG A 136 29.24 -34.68 -17.20
N ARG A 137 28.42 -34.28 -18.18
CA ARG A 137 28.02 -35.15 -19.31
C ARG A 137 29.13 -35.32 -20.36
N ARG A 138 30.01 -34.32 -20.52
CA ARG A 138 31.13 -34.36 -21.48
C ARG A 138 32.33 -35.15 -20.96
N GLY A 139 32.60 -35.14 -19.66
CA GLY A 139 33.70 -35.89 -19.04
C GLY A 139 33.48 -37.41 -18.86
N LYS A 140 32.39 -37.96 -19.41
CA LYS A 140 32.01 -39.39 -19.31
C LYS A 140 32.17 -40.17 -20.64
N ARG A 141 32.87 -39.59 -21.62
CA ARG A 141 33.24 -40.23 -22.88
C ARG A 141 34.71 -40.61 -22.90
#